data_AF-A0A522RQ27-F1
#
_entry.id   AF-A0A522RQ27-F1
#
_cell.length_a   1.000
_cell.length_b   1.000
_cell.length_c   1.000
_cell.angle_alpha   90.00
_cell.angle_beta   90.00
_cell.angle_gamma   90.00
#
_symmetry.space_group_name_H-M   'P 1'
#
loop_
_entity.id
_entity.type
_entity.pdbx_description
1 polymer ?
#
loop_
_entity_poly.entity_id
_entity_poly.type
_entity_poly.pdbx_seq_one_letter_code
_entity_poly.pdbx_strand_id
1 'polypeptide(L)'
;MHAVASPLVIGITSHRNLATAEIAPIRARVRAWLMQLQGEFPNSPLTILSPLAEGGDQLVAEEGLKLGARLIAPLPLPHALYARDFADAATRGQFESLCAQAQVIELPLLPGHSADGLHRNGVDRDRQYAQAGMFVARHCHVLLAIWDGKDSSKLGGTAQIVDYYLTGALPSAFDRRRRAPRWLAGGGDERLLCHLVCAREAPDGAPAASLQAGQMIWRTPDATGQPDAPMPPAFRRVFANANEFNLDAAKYREEIAAFHAEIDERHGAQACGTAAGLFAAADWLAVHFQRRVLLGLRIIYTAAALMGIAFTVYDNLPRSDNMLYVFLLLFVVGVVTSFIAKRRAWHRKYLDYRALAEGLRVQCYWRRAGISLTTDPEFAHDSLMQKQDIELGWVRNVMRSAGLSACAHVSSPDAQQVRGVIEDWVGDEEHGELGYYRHRTEQRERTHHINEMIGAICLLAAILISVFMAVFLRQLSYDAKNDLIVIMAVFSIIAAVREAYSFRKADRELIRQYRFMGRVFGDARKALDRTDNLEEQRGILRALGEAALAEHVEWAVMHRERPLEAGRM
;
A
#
# COMPACT_ATOMS: atom_id res chain seq x y z
N MET A 1 5.86 11.83 21.25
CA MET A 1 5.80 10.83 20.15
C MET A 1 6.46 11.41 18.92
N HIS A 2 7.53 10.78 18.41
CA HIS A 2 8.09 11.15 17.11
C HIS A 2 7.01 11.00 16.03
N ALA A 3 6.97 11.94 15.08
CA ALA A 3 6.02 11.89 13.98
C ALA A 3 6.21 10.59 13.20
N VAL A 4 5.19 9.74 13.17
CA VAL A 4 5.24 8.47 12.47
C VAL A 4 5.02 8.74 10.99
N ALA A 5 6.09 8.63 10.20
CA ALA A 5 6.09 8.87 8.76
C ALA A 5 6.65 7.66 8.04
N SER A 6 6.07 7.32 6.89
CA SER A 6 6.62 6.29 6.01
C SER A 6 7.86 6.84 5.29
N PRO A 7 9.03 6.19 5.40
CA PRO A 7 10.24 6.65 4.74
C PRO A 7 10.24 6.29 3.25
N LEU A 8 11.06 7.00 2.47
CA LEU A 8 11.48 6.55 1.14
C LEU A 8 12.78 5.74 1.28
N VAL A 9 12.69 4.43 1.05
CA VAL A 9 13.80 3.49 1.22
C VAL A 9 14.59 3.34 -0.07
N ILE A 10 15.85 3.71 -0.04
CA ILE A 10 16.80 3.65 -1.15
C ILE A 10 17.75 2.48 -0.89
N GLY A 11 17.63 1.42 -1.68
CA GLY A 11 18.55 0.28 -1.64
C GLY A 11 19.80 0.59 -2.44
N ILE A 12 20.96 0.17 -1.97
CA ILE A 12 22.24 0.41 -2.65
C ILE A 12 22.85 -0.91 -3.13
N THR A 13 23.36 -0.90 -4.36
CA THR A 13 24.26 -1.93 -4.87
C THR A 13 25.36 -1.25 -5.69
N SER A 14 26.62 -1.49 -5.37
CA SER A 14 27.74 -0.85 -6.05
C SER A 14 28.88 -1.81 -6.33
N HIS A 15 29.64 -1.53 -7.40
CA HIS A 15 31.00 -2.06 -7.53
C HIS A 15 31.88 -1.63 -6.35
N ARG A 16 32.79 -2.52 -5.94
CA ARG A 16 33.75 -2.28 -4.85
C ARG A 16 34.95 -1.45 -5.30
N ASN A 17 35.42 -1.69 -6.52
CA ASN A 17 36.61 -1.07 -7.10
C ASN A 17 36.24 0.03 -8.11
N LEU A 18 35.59 1.09 -7.65
CA LEU A 18 35.29 2.26 -8.49
C LEU A 18 36.57 2.94 -8.96
N ALA A 19 36.59 3.46 -10.18
CA ALA A 19 37.75 4.21 -10.69
C ALA A 19 38.03 5.45 -9.82
N THR A 20 39.26 5.61 -9.34
CA THR A 20 39.66 6.68 -8.41
C THR A 20 39.28 8.08 -8.90
N ALA A 21 39.43 8.35 -10.21
CA ALA A 21 39.07 9.63 -10.82
C ALA A 21 37.56 9.94 -10.80
N GLU A 22 36.70 8.92 -10.69
CA GLU A 22 35.24 9.04 -10.74
C GLU A 22 34.60 9.14 -9.37
N ILE A 23 35.32 8.85 -8.28
CA ILE A 23 34.78 8.85 -6.91
C ILE A 23 34.15 10.20 -6.54
N ALA A 24 34.85 11.32 -6.78
CA ALA A 24 34.35 12.66 -6.46
C ALA A 24 33.14 13.05 -7.33
N PRO A 25 33.17 12.89 -8.67
CA PRO A 25 31.99 13.08 -9.52
C PRO A 25 30.77 12.23 -9.12
N ILE A 26 30.98 10.94 -8.83
CA ILE A 26 29.92 10.03 -8.36
C ILE A 26 29.32 10.56 -7.06
N ARG A 27 30.15 10.95 -6.09
CA ARG A 27 29.70 11.52 -4.81
C ARG A 27 28.84 12.77 -5.00
N ALA A 28 29.27 13.69 -5.87
CA ALA A 28 28.50 14.89 -6.18
C ALA A 28 27.15 14.55 -6.83
N ARG A 29 27.12 13.59 -7.75
CA ARG A 29 25.89 13.15 -8.43
C ARG A 29 24.92 12.46 -7.47
N VAL A 30 25.41 11.59 -6.59
CA VAL A 30 24.61 10.93 -5.54
C VAL A 30 23.99 11.97 -4.62
N ARG A 31 24.78 12.93 -4.13
CA ARG A 31 24.29 14.01 -3.27
C ARG A 31 23.19 14.82 -3.95
N ALA A 32 23.40 15.23 -5.21
CA ALA A 32 22.42 15.99 -5.97
C ALA A 32 21.10 15.22 -6.14
N TRP A 33 21.18 13.92 -6.43
CA TRP A 33 20.01 13.06 -6.57
C TRP A 33 19.25 12.88 -5.25
N LEU A 34 19.95 12.66 -4.13
CA LEU A 34 19.32 12.57 -2.81
C LEU A 34 18.63 13.89 -2.42
N MET A 35 19.26 15.03 -2.68
CA MET A 35 18.67 16.36 -2.45
C MET A 35 17.43 16.60 -3.33
N GLN A 36 17.46 16.15 -4.58
CA GLN A 36 16.30 16.20 -5.46
C GLN A 36 15.13 15.41 -4.87
N LEU A 37 15.37 14.17 -4.40
CA LEU A 37 14.33 13.37 -3.77
C LEU A 37 13.77 14.01 -2.49
N GLN A 38 14.61 14.62 -1.64
CA GLN A 38 14.16 15.37 -0.47
C GLN A 38 13.31 16.59 -0.84
N GLY A 39 13.69 17.30 -1.91
CA GLY A 39 12.94 18.46 -2.40
C GLY A 39 11.58 18.08 -2.99
N GLU A 40 11.51 16.96 -3.72
CA GLU A 40 10.26 16.47 -4.32
C GLU A 40 9.32 15.80 -3.29
N PHE A 41 9.86 15.14 -2.27
CA PHE A 41 9.11 14.38 -1.26
C PHE A 41 9.49 14.77 0.18
N PRO A 42 9.26 16.03 0.60
CA PRO A 42 9.76 16.57 1.86
C PRO A 42 9.16 15.93 3.13
N ASN A 43 7.99 15.31 3.03
CA ASN A 43 7.33 14.62 4.15
C ASN A 43 7.70 13.13 4.21
N SER A 44 8.50 12.61 3.28
CA SER A 44 8.97 11.23 3.25
C SER A 44 10.45 11.19 3.60
N PRO A 45 10.83 10.91 4.87
CA PRO A 45 12.23 10.89 5.27
C PRO A 45 13.00 9.82 4.49
N LEU A 46 14.23 10.13 4.08
CA LEU A 46 15.06 9.18 3.35
C LEU A 46 15.63 8.12 4.29
N THR A 47 15.59 6.86 3.86
CA THR A 47 16.30 5.74 4.50
C THR A 47 17.24 5.10 3.48
N ILE A 48 18.53 5.06 3.78
CA ILE A 48 19.53 4.32 3.00
C ILE A 48 19.59 2.88 3.54
N LEU A 49 19.43 1.92 2.64
CA LEU A 49 19.55 0.49 2.91
C LEU A 49 20.77 -0.04 2.15
N SER A 50 21.88 -0.26 2.86
CA SER A 50 23.14 -0.71 2.25
C SER A 50 23.85 -1.76 3.13
N PRO A 51 24.36 -2.85 2.55
CA PRO A 51 25.18 -3.82 3.26
C PRO A 51 26.58 -3.29 3.66
N LEU A 52 26.90 -2.03 3.34
CA LEU A 52 28.16 -1.34 3.67
C LEU A 52 29.41 -2.02 3.08
N ALA A 53 29.28 -2.60 1.88
CA ALA A 53 30.43 -3.07 1.13
C ALA A 53 31.42 -1.92 0.83
N GLU A 54 32.70 -2.26 0.72
CA GLU A 54 33.73 -1.30 0.34
C GLU A 54 33.40 -0.64 -1.00
N GLY A 55 33.75 0.64 -1.15
CA GLY A 55 33.52 1.40 -2.38
C GLY A 55 32.22 2.22 -2.34
N GLY A 56 31.38 2.07 -3.37
CA GLY A 56 30.22 2.96 -3.55
C GLY A 56 29.12 2.80 -2.50
N ASP A 57 29.00 1.63 -1.88
CA ASP A 57 28.03 1.39 -0.81
C ASP A 57 28.27 2.28 0.41
N GLN A 58 29.51 2.29 0.93
CA GLN A 58 29.92 3.18 2.02
C GLN A 58 29.85 4.67 1.62
N LEU A 59 30.23 5.00 0.38
CA LEU A 59 30.15 6.37 -0.14
C LEU A 59 28.72 6.91 -0.11
N VAL A 60 27.73 6.13 -0.59
CA VAL A 60 26.33 6.57 -0.58
C VAL A 60 25.80 6.65 0.86
N ALA A 61 26.17 5.70 1.72
CA ALA A 61 25.79 5.74 3.14
C ALA A 61 26.25 7.03 3.83
N GLU A 62 27.50 7.44 3.62
CA GLU A 62 28.02 8.71 4.13
C GLU A 62 27.26 9.93 3.63
N GLU A 63 27.01 10.01 2.32
CA GLU A 63 26.30 11.16 1.75
C GLU A 63 24.85 11.21 2.22
N GLY A 64 24.21 10.06 2.39
CA GLY A 64 22.88 9.96 3.00
C GLY A 64 22.87 10.49 4.44
N LEU A 65 23.80 10.04 5.28
CA LEU A 65 23.91 10.50 6.67
C LEU A 65 24.16 12.01 6.77
N LYS A 66 25.04 12.58 5.91
CA LYS A 66 25.27 14.03 5.85
C LYS A 66 24.03 14.84 5.50
N LEU A 67 23.09 14.24 4.76
CA LEU A 67 21.79 14.82 4.41
C LEU A 67 20.68 14.50 5.44
N GLY A 68 21.01 13.86 6.56
CA GLY A 68 20.07 13.49 7.62
C GLY A 68 19.21 12.26 7.32
N ALA A 69 19.59 11.45 6.33
CA ALA A 69 18.91 10.18 6.07
C ALA A 69 19.20 9.16 7.19
N ARG A 70 18.25 8.27 7.46
CA ARG A 70 18.48 7.11 8.34
C ARG A 70 19.28 6.06 7.58
N LEU A 71 20.21 5.38 8.26
CA LEU A 71 20.97 4.27 7.69
C LEU A 71 20.51 2.93 8.30
N ILE A 72 20.21 1.94 7.46
CA ILE A 72 19.95 0.56 7.85
C ILE A 72 20.98 -0.33 7.13
N ALA A 73 21.70 -1.14 7.90
CA ALA A 73 22.82 -1.95 7.42
C ALA A 73 22.53 -3.46 7.56
N PRO A 74 21.95 -4.12 6.52
CA PRO A 74 21.81 -5.56 6.49
C PRO A 74 23.16 -6.21 6.17
N LEU A 75 23.82 -6.76 7.20
CA LEU A 75 25.14 -7.34 7.04
C LEU A 75 25.03 -8.79 6.51
N PRO A 76 25.85 -9.17 5.51
CA PRO A 76 25.86 -10.53 4.96
C PRO A 76 26.42 -11.56 5.95
N LEU A 77 27.23 -11.12 6.90
CA LEU A 77 27.90 -11.94 7.90
C LEU A 77 27.79 -11.26 9.27
N PRO A 78 27.98 -12.01 10.37
CA PRO A 78 28.13 -11.41 11.69
C PRO A 78 29.17 -10.29 11.69
N HIS A 79 28.90 -9.22 12.42
CA HIS A 79 29.67 -7.97 12.37
C HIS A 79 31.18 -8.20 12.46
N ALA A 80 31.62 -8.99 13.45
CA ALA A 80 33.03 -9.29 13.68
C ALA A 80 33.71 -10.07 12.55
N LEU A 81 32.96 -10.88 11.79
CA LEU A 81 33.48 -11.61 10.62
C LEU A 81 33.54 -10.71 9.41
N TYR A 82 32.54 -9.86 9.23
CA TYR A 82 32.47 -8.97 8.08
C TYR A 82 33.56 -7.88 8.14
N ALA A 83 33.81 -7.31 9.33
CA ALA A 83 34.87 -6.31 9.53
C ALA A 83 36.27 -6.80 9.12
N ARG A 84 36.51 -8.12 9.14
CA ARG A 84 37.79 -8.74 8.74
C ARG A 84 38.00 -8.75 7.22
N ASP A 85 36.95 -8.58 6.43
CA ASP A 85 37.05 -8.57 4.96
C ASP A 85 37.64 -7.27 4.42
N PHE A 86 37.62 -6.20 5.22
CA PHE A 86 38.27 -4.94 4.90
C PHE A 86 39.75 -5.02 5.29
N ALA A 87 40.63 -5.18 4.30
CA ALA A 87 42.07 -5.31 4.53
C ALA A 87 42.70 -4.00 5.02
N ASP A 88 42.25 -2.87 4.46
CA ASP A 88 42.73 -1.53 4.83
C ASP A 88 42.14 -1.05 6.16
N ALA A 89 43.00 -0.46 7.00
CA ALA A 89 42.61 0.03 8.31
C ALA A 89 41.67 1.24 8.22
N ALA A 90 41.82 2.09 7.20
CA ALA A 90 40.94 3.24 7.02
C ALA A 90 39.54 2.80 6.55
N THR A 91 39.44 1.90 5.57
CA THR A 91 38.15 1.29 5.16
C THR A 91 37.45 0.61 6.34
N ARG A 92 38.19 -0.15 7.17
CA ARG A 92 37.61 -0.78 8.36
C ARG A 92 37.11 0.24 9.38
N GLY A 93 37.88 1.30 9.65
CA GLY A 93 37.46 2.37 10.55
C GLY A 93 36.22 3.11 10.05
N GLN A 94 36.10 3.30 8.73
CA GLN A 94 34.93 3.88 8.09
C GLN A 94 33.69 2.97 8.24
N PHE A 95 33.85 1.67 7.99
CA PHE A 95 32.79 0.68 8.21
C PHE A 95 32.26 0.70 9.65
N GLU A 96 33.15 0.67 10.65
CA GLU A 96 32.79 0.73 12.07
C GLU A 96 32.04 2.02 12.43
N SER A 97 32.52 3.16 11.92
CA SER A 97 31.87 4.47 12.10
C SER A 97 30.46 4.52 11.49
N LEU A 98 30.26 3.90 10.32
CA LEU A 98 28.95 3.80 9.67
C LEU A 98 28.02 2.85 10.42
N CYS A 99 28.52 1.69 10.87
CA CYS A 99 27.76 0.75 11.69
C CYS A 99 27.28 1.39 13.00
N ALA A 100 28.10 2.22 13.66
CA ALA A 100 27.72 2.93 14.88
C ALA A 100 26.55 3.93 14.67
N GLN A 101 26.38 4.42 13.45
CA GLN A 101 25.30 5.34 13.06
C GLN A 101 24.11 4.63 12.38
N ALA A 102 24.26 3.35 12.07
CA ALA A 102 23.27 2.54 11.39
C ALA A 102 22.41 1.72 12.36
N GLN A 103 21.18 1.42 11.95
CA GLN A 103 20.50 0.24 12.49
C GLN A 103 21.06 -1.00 11.78
N VAL A 104 21.92 -1.73 12.49
CA VAL A 104 22.53 -2.97 11.98
C VAL A 104 21.53 -4.12 12.07
N ILE A 105 21.42 -4.89 10.99
CA ILE A 105 20.64 -6.13 10.91
C ILE A 105 21.60 -7.23 10.47
N GLU A 106 21.97 -8.13 11.37
CA GLU A 106 22.75 -9.30 10.99
C GLU A 106 21.83 -10.34 10.34
N LEU A 107 22.04 -10.64 9.06
CA LEU A 107 21.20 -11.61 8.37
C LEU A 107 21.49 -13.03 8.88
N PRO A 108 20.43 -13.87 9.03
CA PRO A 108 20.61 -15.23 9.51
C PRO A 108 21.43 -16.05 8.50
N LEU A 109 22.28 -16.92 9.02
CA LEU A 109 23.07 -17.81 8.18
C LEU A 109 22.16 -18.75 7.37
N LEU A 110 22.49 -18.98 6.10
CA LEU A 110 21.75 -19.93 5.27
C LEU A 110 21.76 -21.34 5.88
N PRO A 111 20.69 -22.14 5.70
CA PRO A 111 20.61 -23.49 6.25
C PRO A 111 21.80 -24.37 5.84
N GLY A 112 22.48 -24.93 6.83
CA GLY A 112 23.67 -25.77 6.64
C GLY A 112 24.99 -25.00 6.60
N HIS A 113 24.98 -23.67 6.68
CA HIS A 113 26.20 -22.86 6.83
C HIS A 113 26.50 -22.68 8.34
N SER A 114 27.75 -22.91 8.73
CA SER A 114 28.25 -22.57 10.07
C SER A 114 29.16 -21.34 10.02
N ALA A 115 29.26 -20.61 11.13
CA ALA A 115 30.19 -19.48 11.24
C ALA A 115 31.65 -19.92 10.93
N ASP A 116 32.03 -21.13 11.36
CA ASP A 116 33.36 -21.69 11.13
C ASP A 116 33.63 -22.00 9.65
N GLY A 117 32.63 -22.47 8.91
CA GLY A 117 32.73 -22.77 7.47
C GLY A 117 32.86 -21.52 6.59
N LEU A 118 32.39 -20.37 7.09
CA LEU A 118 32.39 -19.09 6.37
C LEU A 118 33.68 -18.28 6.55
N HIS A 119 34.63 -18.77 7.36
CA HIS A 119 35.96 -18.16 7.50
C HIS A 119 36.80 -18.22 6.22
N ARG A 120 36.54 -19.18 5.33
CA ARG A 120 37.25 -19.34 4.05
C ARG A 120 36.44 -18.71 2.92
N ASN A 121 37.10 -17.98 2.03
CA ASN A 121 36.47 -17.49 0.80
C ASN A 121 36.01 -18.69 -0.04
N GLY A 122 34.76 -18.66 -0.52
CA GLY A 122 34.16 -19.76 -1.26
C GLY A 122 32.67 -19.51 -1.54
N VAL A 123 32.07 -20.45 -2.28
CA VAL A 123 30.69 -20.34 -2.80
C VAL A 123 29.66 -20.11 -1.69
N ASP A 124 29.83 -20.74 -0.53
CA ASP A 124 28.91 -20.57 0.60
C ASP A 124 28.94 -19.15 1.19
N ARG A 125 30.10 -18.50 1.15
CA ARG A 125 30.25 -17.10 1.53
C ARG A 125 29.66 -16.17 0.47
N ASP A 126 29.90 -16.45 -0.80
CA ASP A 126 29.31 -15.69 -1.91
C ASP A 126 27.77 -15.75 -1.90
N ARG A 127 27.19 -16.89 -1.45
CA ARG A 127 25.74 -17.00 -1.21
C ARG A 127 25.26 -16.07 -0.11
N GLN A 128 26.01 -15.87 0.96
CA GLN A 128 25.63 -14.90 2.01
C GLN A 128 25.64 -13.46 1.48
N TYR A 129 26.65 -13.11 0.69
CA TYR A 129 26.70 -11.82 -0.01
C TYR A 129 25.51 -11.64 -0.96
N ALA A 130 25.18 -12.66 -1.73
CA ALA A 130 24.00 -12.65 -2.59
C ALA A 130 22.69 -12.52 -1.77
N GLN A 131 22.57 -13.18 -0.61
CA GLN A 131 21.42 -13.02 0.28
C GLN A 131 21.27 -11.58 0.77
N ALA A 132 22.36 -10.91 1.14
CA ALA A 132 22.31 -9.50 1.55
C ALA A 132 21.89 -8.58 0.39
N GLY A 133 22.45 -8.77 -0.80
CA GLY A 133 22.05 -8.01 -1.99
C GLY A 133 20.58 -8.23 -2.37
N MET A 134 20.11 -9.48 -2.31
CA MET A 134 18.69 -9.80 -2.51
C MET A 134 17.81 -9.19 -1.42
N PHE A 135 18.24 -9.20 -0.15
CA PHE A 135 17.51 -8.54 0.93
C PHE A 135 17.32 -7.05 0.64
N VAL A 136 18.38 -6.34 0.24
CA VAL A 136 18.33 -4.92 -0.12
C VAL A 136 17.36 -4.69 -1.29
N ALA A 137 17.50 -5.47 -2.37
CA ALA A 137 16.64 -5.40 -3.54
C ALA A 137 15.16 -5.62 -3.21
N ARG A 138 14.84 -6.57 -2.32
CA ARG A 138 13.47 -6.88 -1.87
C ARG A 138 12.87 -5.82 -0.96
N HIS A 139 13.70 -5.09 -0.22
CA HIS A 139 13.26 -4.18 0.84
C HIS A 139 13.31 -2.69 0.48
N CYS A 140 13.94 -2.33 -0.65
CA CYS A 140 13.94 -0.96 -1.15
C CYS A 140 12.67 -0.56 -1.89
N HIS A 141 12.46 0.74 -2.07
CA HIS A 141 11.45 1.34 -2.95
C HIS A 141 12.07 1.75 -4.30
N VAL A 142 13.33 2.15 -4.26
CA VAL A 142 14.18 2.41 -5.42
C VAL A 142 15.55 1.81 -5.15
N LEU A 143 16.10 1.09 -6.13
CA LEU A 143 17.46 0.57 -6.07
C LEU A 143 18.39 1.55 -6.78
N LEU A 144 19.41 2.07 -6.11
CA LEU A 144 20.53 2.78 -6.73
C LEU A 144 21.63 1.77 -7.05
N ALA A 145 21.90 1.59 -8.34
CA ALA A 145 23.00 0.77 -8.81
C ALA A 145 24.13 1.63 -9.37
N ILE A 146 25.29 1.59 -8.71
CA ILE A 146 26.53 2.20 -9.23
C ILE A 146 27.31 1.09 -9.95
N TRP A 147 27.16 1.08 -11.28
CA TRP A 147 27.47 -0.09 -12.11
C TRP A 147 28.04 0.32 -13.47
N ASP A 148 28.87 -0.54 -14.06
CA ASP A 148 29.51 -0.33 -15.36
C ASP A 148 28.64 -0.78 -16.54
N GLY A 149 27.45 -1.31 -16.28
CA GLY A 149 26.53 -1.78 -17.31
C GLY A 149 26.88 -3.14 -17.90
N LYS A 150 27.89 -3.85 -17.37
CA LYS A 150 28.34 -5.16 -17.86
C LYS A 150 27.83 -6.32 -17.01
N ASP A 151 27.48 -7.42 -17.67
CA ASP A 151 27.09 -8.66 -17.00
C ASP A 151 28.25 -9.29 -16.23
N SER A 152 27.92 -10.09 -15.21
CA SER A 152 28.91 -10.83 -14.43
C SER A 152 28.42 -12.23 -14.08
N SER A 153 29.32 -13.21 -14.18
CA SER A 153 29.09 -14.58 -13.69
C SER A 153 29.37 -14.76 -12.20
N LYS A 154 29.86 -13.73 -11.50
CA LYS A 154 30.19 -13.80 -10.08
C LYS A 154 28.90 -13.78 -9.23
N LEU A 155 28.77 -14.75 -8.33
CA LEU A 155 27.68 -14.83 -7.38
C LEU A 155 27.78 -13.67 -6.37
N GLY A 156 26.68 -12.97 -6.12
CA GLY A 156 26.60 -11.83 -5.20
C GLY A 156 27.19 -10.53 -5.74
N GLY A 157 27.54 -10.45 -7.03
CA GLY A 157 28.02 -9.22 -7.66
C GLY A 157 26.90 -8.24 -8.03
N THR A 158 27.27 -6.96 -8.22
CA THR A 158 26.35 -5.86 -8.57
C THR A 158 25.45 -6.19 -9.76
N ALA A 159 26.01 -6.72 -10.84
CA ALA A 159 25.26 -7.07 -12.05
C ALA A 159 24.19 -8.14 -11.79
N GLN A 160 24.49 -9.12 -10.93
CA GLN A 160 23.53 -10.17 -10.57
C GLN A 160 22.39 -9.63 -9.69
N ILE A 161 22.68 -8.69 -8.78
CA ILE A 161 21.64 -8.04 -7.98
C ILE A 161 20.76 -7.14 -8.85
N VAL A 162 21.34 -6.45 -9.82
CA VAL A 162 20.60 -5.67 -10.83
C VAL A 162 19.69 -6.57 -11.64
N ASP A 163 20.20 -7.69 -12.15
CA ASP A 163 19.42 -8.68 -12.89
C ASP A 163 18.28 -9.25 -12.02
N TYR A 164 18.59 -9.72 -10.80
CA TYR A 164 17.59 -10.19 -9.85
C TYR A 164 16.50 -9.14 -9.58
N TYR A 165 16.88 -7.88 -9.39
CA TYR A 165 15.92 -6.81 -9.12
C TYR A 165 15.01 -6.53 -10.32
N LEU A 166 15.54 -6.55 -11.55
CA LEU A 166 14.74 -6.29 -12.75
C LEU A 166 13.93 -7.51 -13.19
N THR A 167 14.53 -8.69 -13.30
CA THR A 167 13.89 -9.90 -13.86
C THR A 167 13.18 -10.74 -12.79
N GLY A 168 13.61 -10.63 -11.54
CA GLY A 168 13.13 -11.49 -10.45
C GLY A 168 13.67 -12.92 -10.54
N ALA A 169 14.61 -13.20 -11.45
CA ALA A 169 15.26 -14.49 -11.54
C ALA A 169 16.20 -14.68 -10.36
N LEU A 170 15.99 -15.73 -9.57
CA LEU A 170 16.91 -16.08 -8.49
C LEU A 170 18.27 -16.48 -9.08
N PRO A 171 19.39 -16.12 -8.42
CA PRO A 171 20.70 -16.63 -8.83
C PRO A 171 20.70 -18.17 -8.84
N SER A 172 21.33 -18.76 -9.86
CA SER A 172 21.38 -20.22 -10.07
C SER A 172 21.85 -21.03 -8.84
N ALA A 173 22.62 -20.41 -7.95
CA ALA A 173 23.09 -21.03 -6.70
C ALA A 173 22.00 -21.23 -5.62
N PHE A 174 20.84 -20.58 -5.74
CA PHE A 174 19.68 -20.74 -4.84
C PHE A 174 18.60 -21.65 -5.44
N ASP A 175 18.79 -22.12 -6.67
CA ASP A 175 17.77 -22.84 -7.44
C ASP A 175 17.80 -24.35 -7.12
N ARG A 176 17.08 -24.78 -6.07
CA ARG A 176 16.97 -26.22 -5.70
C ARG A 176 15.80 -26.95 -6.36
N ARG A 177 14.90 -26.27 -7.07
CA ARG A 177 13.81 -26.90 -7.84
C ARG A 177 13.48 -26.02 -9.01
N ARG A 178 13.49 -26.57 -10.24
CA ARG A 178 12.85 -25.99 -11.43
C ARG A 178 11.40 -25.62 -11.09
N ARG A 179 11.21 -24.41 -10.56
CA ARG A 179 9.92 -23.76 -10.40
C ARG A 179 9.78 -22.84 -11.60
N ALA A 180 8.60 -22.87 -12.22
CA ALA A 180 8.36 -22.32 -13.55
C ALA A 180 8.94 -20.90 -13.70
N PRO A 181 9.55 -20.58 -14.86
CA PRO A 181 10.05 -19.24 -15.14
C PRO A 181 8.93 -18.21 -14.90
N ARG A 182 9.22 -17.19 -14.07
CA ARG A 182 8.32 -16.07 -13.65
C ARG A 182 7.69 -15.26 -14.81
N TRP A 183 8.01 -15.58 -16.07
CA TRP A 183 7.54 -14.92 -17.29
C TRP A 183 6.03 -15.01 -17.56
N LEU A 184 5.32 -15.95 -16.91
CA LEU A 184 3.86 -16.11 -17.07
C LEU A 184 3.03 -15.29 -16.05
N ALA A 185 3.68 -14.66 -15.07
CA ALA A 185 3.07 -13.65 -14.21
C ALA A 185 3.37 -12.28 -14.81
N GLY A 186 2.45 -11.77 -15.64
CA GLY A 186 2.60 -10.54 -16.41
C GLY A 186 3.26 -9.38 -15.65
N GLY A 187 4.11 -8.64 -16.36
CA GLY A 187 4.91 -7.52 -15.87
C GLY A 187 4.13 -6.57 -14.97
N GLY A 188 4.50 -6.53 -13.70
CA GLY A 188 4.07 -5.54 -12.72
C GLY A 188 5.15 -4.49 -12.51
N ASP A 189 4.92 -3.30 -13.07
CA ASP A 189 5.70 -2.06 -13.07
C ASP A 189 6.06 -1.48 -11.67
N GLU A 190 6.74 -2.24 -10.81
CA GLU A 190 7.06 -1.79 -9.43
C GLU A 190 8.55 -1.67 -9.11
N ARG A 191 9.42 -2.20 -9.96
CA ARG A 191 10.87 -2.17 -9.75
C ARG A 191 11.46 -0.98 -10.47
N LEU A 192 11.78 0.06 -9.71
CA LEU A 192 12.51 1.22 -10.22
C LEU A 192 13.99 1.13 -9.85
N LEU A 193 14.84 1.07 -10.87
CA LEU A 193 16.30 1.10 -10.74
C LEU A 193 16.81 2.46 -11.20
N CYS A 194 17.56 3.14 -10.34
CA CYS A 194 18.39 4.28 -10.70
C CYS A 194 19.80 3.77 -10.99
N HIS A 195 20.18 3.69 -12.27
CA HIS A 195 21.51 3.26 -12.69
C HIS A 195 22.42 4.48 -12.83
N LEU A 196 23.42 4.59 -11.95
CA LEU A 196 24.52 5.53 -12.09
C LEU A 196 25.72 4.83 -12.72
N VAL A 197 26.04 5.21 -13.96
CA VAL A 197 27.10 4.56 -14.74
C VAL A 197 28.47 4.93 -14.17
N CYS A 198 29.33 3.93 -13.95
CA CYS A 198 30.71 4.13 -13.49
C CYS A 198 31.72 3.24 -14.22
N ALA A 199 33.00 3.62 -14.19
CA ALA A 199 34.11 2.73 -14.52
C ALA A 199 34.66 2.02 -13.27
N ARG A 200 35.35 0.90 -13.50
CA ARG A 200 36.09 0.15 -12.48
C ARG A 200 37.59 0.33 -12.63
N GLU A 201 38.30 0.22 -11.52
CA GLU A 201 39.76 0.12 -11.50
C GLU A 201 40.18 -1.31 -11.88
N ALA A 202 40.09 -1.61 -13.18
CA ALA A 202 40.44 -2.90 -13.78
C ALA A 202 40.74 -2.73 -15.29
N PRO A 203 41.48 -3.66 -15.94
CA PRO A 203 41.80 -3.57 -17.37
C PRO A 203 40.56 -3.47 -18.28
N ASP A 204 39.49 -4.20 -17.96
CA ASP A 204 38.18 -4.13 -18.64
C ASP A 204 37.17 -3.23 -17.87
N GLY A 205 37.68 -2.23 -17.16
CA GLY A 205 36.91 -1.42 -16.24
C GLY A 205 36.04 -0.33 -16.88
N ALA A 206 36.24 -0.01 -18.16
CA ALA A 206 35.41 0.97 -18.86
C ALA A 206 33.92 0.53 -18.88
N PRO A 207 32.95 1.47 -18.88
CA PRO A 207 31.53 1.14 -19.01
C PRO A 207 31.22 0.35 -20.30
N ALA A 208 30.05 -0.28 -20.33
CA ALA A 208 29.52 -0.88 -21.56
C ALA A 208 29.47 0.14 -22.71
N ALA A 209 29.69 -0.30 -23.96
CA ALA A 209 29.97 0.59 -25.09
C ALA A 209 28.90 1.67 -25.38
N SER A 210 27.65 1.45 -24.97
CA SER A 210 26.54 2.40 -25.13
C SER A 210 26.36 3.38 -23.96
N LEU A 211 27.19 3.29 -22.92
CA LEU A 211 27.06 4.05 -21.68
C LEU A 211 28.29 4.92 -21.43
N GLN A 212 28.08 6.08 -20.80
CA GLN A 212 29.15 6.99 -20.40
C GLN A 212 29.15 7.15 -18.88
N ALA A 213 30.35 7.17 -18.28
CA ALA A 213 30.49 7.36 -16.84
C ALA A 213 29.83 8.68 -16.38
N GLY A 214 29.16 8.62 -15.24
CA GLY A 214 28.43 9.75 -14.65
C GLY A 214 27.01 9.97 -15.18
N GLN A 215 26.54 9.19 -16.16
CA GLN A 215 25.14 9.20 -16.60
C GLN A 215 24.24 8.56 -15.54
N MET A 216 23.07 9.16 -15.31
CA MET A 216 22.02 8.59 -14.47
C MET A 216 20.86 8.12 -15.34
N ILE A 217 20.50 6.84 -15.28
CA ILE A 217 19.51 6.22 -16.16
C ILE A 217 18.46 5.48 -15.32
N TRP A 218 17.19 5.78 -15.55
CA TRP A 218 16.10 5.00 -14.96
C TRP A 218 15.87 3.71 -15.73
N ARG A 219 15.77 2.58 -15.03
CA ARG A 219 15.44 1.28 -15.62
C ARG A 219 14.29 0.63 -14.88
N THR A 220 13.40 0.03 -15.65
CA THR A 220 12.33 -0.87 -15.20
C THR A 220 12.52 -2.22 -15.90
N PRO A 221 11.77 -3.27 -15.52
CA PRO A 221 11.87 -4.57 -16.20
C PRO A 221 11.61 -4.47 -17.71
N ASP A 222 10.70 -3.58 -18.11
CA ASP A 222 10.22 -3.47 -19.50
C ASP A 222 10.85 -2.32 -20.28
N ALA A 223 11.45 -1.32 -19.61
CA ALA A 223 11.96 -0.12 -20.26
C ALA A 223 13.27 0.40 -19.67
N THR A 224 14.10 0.99 -20.53
CA THR A 224 15.28 1.77 -20.14
C THR A 224 15.08 3.21 -20.59
N GLY A 225 15.15 4.14 -19.66
CA GLY A 225 15.03 5.57 -19.90
C GLY A 225 16.24 6.16 -20.62
N GLN A 226 16.08 7.39 -21.11
CA GLN A 226 17.20 8.16 -21.65
C GLN A 226 18.15 8.62 -20.52
N PRO A 227 19.45 8.81 -20.80
CA PRO A 227 20.39 9.38 -19.84
C PRO A 227 19.91 10.73 -19.31
N ASP A 228 20.01 10.91 -17.99
CA ASP A 228 19.64 12.11 -17.25
C ASP A 228 18.17 12.55 -17.43
N ALA A 229 17.31 11.65 -17.88
CA ALA A 229 15.87 11.89 -17.92
C ALA A 229 15.26 11.94 -16.49
N PRO A 230 14.16 12.70 -16.30
CA PRO A 230 13.46 12.71 -15.02
C PRO A 230 12.87 11.34 -14.68
N MET A 231 12.60 11.12 -13.39
CA MET A 231 11.93 9.91 -12.89
C MET A 231 10.64 9.64 -13.67
N PRO A 232 10.35 8.39 -14.06
CA PRO A 232 9.13 8.08 -14.79
C PRO A 232 7.88 8.53 -14.01
N PRO A 233 6.88 9.16 -14.67
CA PRO A 233 5.75 9.78 -13.98
C PRO A 233 4.94 8.84 -13.08
N ALA A 234 4.82 7.56 -13.45
CA ALA A 234 4.08 6.58 -12.68
C ALA A 234 4.70 6.36 -11.28
N PHE A 235 6.02 6.17 -11.21
CA PHE A 235 6.74 6.03 -9.94
C PHE A 235 6.79 7.32 -9.14
N ARG A 236 6.87 8.47 -9.82
CA ARG A 236 6.76 9.78 -9.17
C ARG A 236 5.43 9.93 -8.44
N ARG A 237 4.32 9.47 -9.03
CA ARG A 237 3.00 9.45 -8.38
C ARG A 237 2.97 8.51 -7.16
N VAL A 238 3.59 7.33 -7.26
CA VAL A 238 3.71 6.38 -6.14
C VAL A 238 4.39 7.05 -4.94
N PHE A 239 5.53 7.70 -5.13
CA PHE A 239 6.22 8.39 -4.05
C PHE A 239 5.47 9.65 -3.56
N ALA A 240 4.80 10.36 -4.46
CA ALA A 240 3.95 11.50 -4.10
C ALA A 240 2.76 11.09 -3.22
N ASN A 241 2.14 9.94 -3.47
CA ASN A 241 1.03 9.42 -2.66
C ASN A 241 1.50 9.05 -1.24
N ALA A 242 2.68 8.42 -1.10
CA ALA A 242 3.27 8.16 0.22
C ALA A 242 3.61 9.47 0.97
N ASN A 243 4.16 10.46 0.27
CA ASN A 243 4.41 11.79 0.82
C ASN A 243 3.11 12.51 1.23
N GLU A 244 2.04 12.37 0.46
CA GLU A 244 0.72 12.90 0.80
C GLU A 244 0.12 12.22 2.05
N PHE A 245 0.27 10.90 2.19
CA PHE A 245 -0.13 10.18 3.39
C PHE A 245 0.59 10.72 4.63
N ASN A 246 1.91 10.94 4.55
CA ASN A 246 2.69 11.50 5.65
C ASN A 246 2.24 12.93 6.01
N LEU A 247 1.91 13.75 5.00
CA LEU A 247 1.38 15.09 5.21
C LEU A 247 0.01 15.06 5.92
N ASP A 248 -0.90 14.18 5.48
CA ASP A 248 -2.21 14.02 6.12
C ASP A 248 -2.08 13.47 7.55
N ALA A 249 -1.19 12.50 7.78
CA ALA A 249 -0.91 11.96 9.12
C ALA A 249 -0.31 13.04 10.05
N ALA A 250 0.56 13.91 9.53
CA ALA A 250 1.09 15.03 10.29
C ALA A 250 0.00 16.07 10.60
N LYS A 251 -0.89 16.34 9.64
CA LYS A 251 -1.98 17.31 9.78
C LYS A 251 -3.00 16.93 10.85
N TYR A 252 -3.37 15.65 10.95
CA TYR A 252 -4.38 15.16 11.89
C TYR A 252 -3.78 14.43 13.10
N ARG A 253 -2.52 14.71 13.44
CA ARG A 253 -1.76 13.98 14.46
C ARG A 253 -2.46 13.92 15.83
N GLU A 254 -3.04 15.03 16.27
CA GLU A 254 -3.71 15.12 17.57
C GLU A 254 -4.98 14.25 17.60
N GLU A 255 -5.78 14.31 16.52
CA GLU A 255 -7.01 13.53 16.38
C GLU A 255 -6.72 12.02 16.29
N ILE A 256 -5.65 11.65 15.57
CA ILE A 256 -5.17 10.26 15.49
C ILE A 256 -4.72 9.75 16.87
N ALA A 257 -3.95 10.56 17.60
CA ALA A 257 -3.46 10.18 18.93
C ALA A 257 -4.60 9.99 19.94
N ALA A 258 -5.60 10.88 19.92
CA ALA A 258 -6.79 10.78 20.77
C ALA A 258 -7.62 9.53 20.46
N PHE A 259 -7.86 9.24 19.18
CA PHE A 259 -8.60 8.05 18.75
C PHE A 259 -7.90 6.75 19.11
N HIS A 260 -6.57 6.71 19.01
CA HIS A 260 -5.80 5.51 19.33
C HIS A 260 -5.81 5.18 20.83
N ALA A 261 -5.78 6.21 21.68
CA ALA A 261 -5.90 6.04 23.14
C ALA A 261 -7.24 5.41 23.56
N GLU A 262 -8.30 5.58 22.76
CA GLU A 262 -9.63 4.98 23.00
C GLU A 262 -9.76 3.55 22.44
N ILE A 263 -8.91 3.14 21.49
CA ILE A 263 -9.03 1.87 20.72
C ILE A 263 -8.06 0.79 21.16
N ASP A 264 -7.07 1.12 21.99
CA ASP A 264 -6.04 0.19 22.48
C ASP A 264 -6.62 -1.07 23.17
N GLU A 265 -7.91 -1.08 23.52
CA GLU A 265 -8.63 -2.24 24.07
C GLU A 265 -9.31 -3.18 23.04
N ARG A 266 -9.46 -2.81 21.75
CA ARG A 266 -10.36 -3.56 20.83
C ARG A 266 -9.79 -4.07 19.50
N HIS A 267 -8.66 -3.56 18.98
CA HIS A 267 -8.28 -3.80 17.57
C HIS A 267 -6.81 -4.17 17.30
N GLY A 268 -6.14 -4.89 18.20
CA GLY A 268 -4.81 -5.43 17.90
C GLY A 268 -3.71 -4.38 17.68
N ALA A 269 -3.93 -3.13 18.09
CA ALA A 269 -2.95 -2.04 18.10
C ALA A 269 -1.63 -2.46 18.78
N GLN A 270 -1.76 -3.14 19.92
CA GLN A 270 -0.64 -3.73 20.65
C GLN A 270 0.16 -4.75 19.84
N ALA A 271 -0.46 -5.44 18.87
CA ALA A 271 0.21 -6.43 18.01
C ALA A 271 1.13 -5.78 16.95
N CYS A 272 0.99 -4.47 16.69
CA CYS A 272 1.74 -3.79 15.64
C CYS A 272 3.10 -3.24 16.05
N GLY A 273 3.43 -3.20 17.35
CA GLY A 273 4.75 -2.75 17.84
C GLY A 273 5.21 -1.42 17.20
N THR A 274 6.36 -1.45 16.52
CA THR A 274 6.92 -0.27 15.83
C THR A 274 6.08 0.25 14.66
N ALA A 275 5.18 -0.56 14.10
CA ALA A 275 4.27 -0.19 13.02
C ALA A 275 2.91 0.32 13.52
N ALA A 276 2.65 0.31 14.84
CA ALA A 276 1.36 0.68 15.42
C ALA A 276 0.95 2.11 15.06
N GLY A 277 1.90 3.05 15.06
CA GLY A 277 1.61 4.43 14.68
C GLY A 277 1.24 4.62 13.21
N LEU A 278 1.82 3.83 12.28
CA LEU A 278 1.45 3.87 10.87
C LEU A 278 0.05 3.28 10.66
N PHE A 279 -0.25 2.18 11.35
CA PHE A 279 -1.56 1.56 11.34
C PHE A 279 -2.63 2.50 11.90
N ALA A 280 -2.41 3.10 13.06
CA ALA A 280 -3.35 4.04 13.69
C ALA A 280 -3.63 5.25 12.78
N ALA A 281 -2.60 5.81 12.14
CA ALA A 281 -2.77 6.88 11.18
C ALA A 281 -3.59 6.45 9.96
N ALA A 282 -3.28 5.28 9.38
CA ALA A 282 -3.98 4.76 8.21
C ALA A 282 -5.45 4.46 8.50
N ASP A 283 -5.75 3.79 9.62
CA ASP A 283 -7.12 3.42 10.02
C ASP A 283 -7.99 4.65 10.27
N TRP A 284 -7.49 5.61 11.07
CA TRP A 284 -8.22 6.84 11.34
C TRP A 284 -8.46 7.67 10.07
N LEU A 285 -7.43 7.83 9.23
CA LEU A 285 -7.55 8.57 7.97
C LEU A 285 -8.54 7.90 7.02
N ALA A 286 -8.56 6.57 6.96
CA ALA A 286 -9.52 5.81 6.17
C ALA A 286 -10.96 6.12 6.60
N VAL A 287 -11.25 6.06 7.91
CA VAL A 287 -12.58 6.37 8.45
C VAL A 287 -12.96 7.84 8.23
N HIS A 288 -12.02 8.77 8.41
CA HIS A 288 -12.24 10.20 8.19
C HIS A 288 -12.63 10.52 6.75
N PHE A 289 -11.86 10.03 5.78
CA PHE A 289 -12.16 10.26 4.37
C PHE A 289 -13.39 9.48 3.91
N GLN A 290 -13.66 8.29 4.47
CA GLN A 290 -14.92 7.56 4.24
C GLN A 290 -16.13 8.42 4.61
N ARG A 291 -16.12 9.03 5.80
CA ARG A 291 -17.21 9.91 6.26
C ARG A 291 -17.42 11.09 5.31
N ARG A 292 -16.34 11.68 4.79
CA ARG A 292 -16.43 12.79 3.82
C ARG A 292 -16.96 12.36 2.46
N VAL A 293 -16.56 11.19 1.96
CA VAL A 293 -17.08 10.61 0.71
C VAL A 293 -18.58 10.34 0.86
N LEU A 294 -18.99 9.69 1.95
CA LEU A 294 -20.40 9.39 2.21
C LEU A 294 -21.24 10.66 2.43
N LEU A 295 -20.69 11.66 3.12
CA LEU A 295 -21.34 12.97 3.27
C LEU A 295 -21.48 13.67 1.92
N GLY A 296 -20.43 13.68 1.09
CA GLY A 296 -20.47 14.25 -0.26
C GLY A 296 -21.52 13.58 -1.14
N LEU A 297 -21.58 12.24 -1.13
CA LEU A 297 -22.64 11.48 -1.78
C LEU A 297 -24.01 11.88 -1.25
N ARG A 298 -24.19 11.92 0.08
CA ARG A 298 -25.47 12.33 0.68
C ARG A 298 -25.88 13.72 0.23
N ILE A 299 -24.97 14.70 0.20
CA ILE A 299 -25.25 16.07 -0.26
C ILE A 299 -25.65 16.07 -1.74
N ILE A 300 -24.89 15.38 -2.60
CA ILE A 300 -25.18 15.35 -4.04
C ILE A 300 -26.55 14.71 -4.33
N TYR A 301 -26.85 13.57 -3.72
CA TYR A 301 -28.11 12.86 -3.94
C TYR A 301 -29.31 13.58 -3.31
N THR A 302 -29.14 14.20 -2.14
CA THR A 302 -30.21 15.05 -1.55
C THR A 302 -30.45 16.31 -2.38
N ALA A 303 -29.40 16.96 -2.88
CA ALA A 303 -29.53 18.07 -3.80
C ALA A 303 -30.24 17.65 -5.10
N ALA A 304 -29.90 16.48 -5.67
CA ALA A 304 -30.57 15.95 -6.85
C ALA A 304 -32.06 15.66 -6.63
N ALA A 305 -32.43 15.07 -5.49
CA ALA A 305 -33.85 14.87 -5.14
C ALA A 305 -34.59 16.20 -5.01
N LEU A 306 -34.05 17.14 -4.24
CA LEU A 306 -34.67 18.46 -4.05
C LEU A 306 -34.73 19.25 -5.35
N MET A 307 -33.75 19.09 -6.24
CA MET A 307 -33.73 19.70 -7.56
C MET A 307 -34.87 19.15 -8.44
N GLY A 308 -35.07 17.83 -8.44
CA GLY A 308 -36.21 17.21 -9.11
C GLY A 308 -37.56 17.71 -8.55
N ILE A 309 -37.69 17.77 -7.23
CA ILE A 309 -38.91 18.26 -6.55
C ILE A 309 -39.15 19.74 -6.86
N ALA A 310 -38.12 20.58 -6.83
CA ALA A 310 -38.24 22.00 -7.15
C ALA A 310 -38.70 22.21 -8.61
N PHE A 311 -38.19 21.40 -9.54
CA PHE A 311 -38.60 21.45 -10.94
C PHE A 311 -40.06 21.03 -11.12
N THR A 312 -40.53 19.96 -10.46
CA THR A 312 -41.93 19.53 -10.60
C THR A 312 -42.90 20.50 -9.96
N VAL A 313 -42.53 21.12 -8.83
CA VAL A 313 -43.31 22.20 -8.21
C VAL A 313 -43.39 23.42 -9.13
N TYR A 314 -42.27 23.84 -9.71
CA TYR A 314 -42.22 24.95 -10.66
C TYR A 314 -43.15 24.74 -11.87
N ASP A 315 -43.16 23.53 -12.42
CA ASP A 315 -43.93 23.20 -13.63
C ASP A 315 -45.44 23.05 -13.37
N ASN A 316 -45.85 22.57 -12.19
CA ASN A 316 -47.23 22.16 -11.93
C ASN A 316 -48.00 23.07 -10.96
N LEU A 317 -47.33 23.87 -10.11
CA LEU A 317 -47.98 24.72 -9.11
C LEU A 317 -47.94 26.21 -9.50
N PRO A 318 -49.09 26.91 -9.51
CA PRO A 318 -49.16 28.33 -9.86
C PRO A 318 -48.45 29.20 -8.82
N ARG A 319 -47.80 30.29 -9.27
CA ARG A 319 -47.06 31.29 -8.46
C ARG A 319 -45.81 30.76 -7.74
N SER A 320 -45.13 29.78 -8.32
CA SER A 320 -43.93 29.15 -7.74
C SER A 320 -42.62 29.52 -8.45
N ASP A 321 -42.57 30.66 -9.17
CA ASP A 321 -41.42 31.11 -9.98
C ASP A 321 -40.08 31.13 -9.20
N ASN A 322 -40.13 31.34 -7.88
CA ASN A 322 -38.96 31.29 -7.00
C ASN A 322 -38.26 29.91 -6.94
N MET A 323 -38.97 28.83 -7.29
CA MET A 323 -38.40 27.47 -7.30
C MET A 323 -37.31 27.28 -8.35
N LEU A 324 -37.31 28.09 -9.41
CA LEU A 324 -36.22 28.08 -10.39
C LEU A 324 -34.89 28.54 -9.76
N TYR A 325 -34.91 29.53 -8.86
CA TYR A 325 -33.72 29.94 -8.12
C TYR A 325 -33.25 28.87 -7.13
N VAL A 326 -34.18 28.15 -6.48
CA VAL A 326 -33.87 27.03 -5.60
C VAL A 326 -33.22 25.89 -6.39
N PHE A 327 -33.77 25.56 -7.57
CA PHE A 327 -33.18 24.58 -8.50
C PHE A 327 -31.73 24.96 -8.85
N LEU A 328 -31.50 26.22 -9.24
CA LEU A 328 -30.17 26.70 -9.62
C LEU A 328 -29.18 26.63 -8.44
N LEU A 329 -29.62 27.03 -7.24
CA LEU A 329 -28.79 26.94 -6.04
C LEU A 329 -28.40 25.49 -5.73
N LEU A 330 -29.35 24.55 -5.77
CA LEU A 330 -29.09 23.13 -5.51
C LEU A 330 -28.14 22.52 -6.55
N PHE A 331 -28.28 22.92 -7.81
CA PHE A 331 -27.36 22.53 -8.87
C PHE A 331 -25.93 23.00 -8.59
N VAL A 332 -25.75 24.27 -8.20
CA VAL A 332 -24.43 24.82 -7.82
C VAL A 332 -23.85 24.08 -6.62
N VAL A 333 -24.65 23.78 -5.59
CA VAL A 333 -24.21 22.99 -4.42
C VAL A 333 -23.70 21.60 -4.83
N GLY A 334 -24.42 20.92 -5.73
CA GLY A 334 -24.00 19.62 -6.26
C GLY A 334 -22.67 19.68 -7.02
N VAL A 335 -22.53 20.65 -7.92
CA VAL A 335 -21.31 20.86 -8.73
C VAL A 335 -20.12 21.24 -7.84
N VAL A 336 -20.29 22.18 -6.92
CA VAL A 336 -19.22 22.61 -6.00
C VAL A 336 -18.79 21.46 -5.10
N THR A 337 -19.72 20.67 -4.57
CA THR A 337 -19.40 19.50 -3.74
C THR A 337 -18.60 18.46 -4.53
N SER A 338 -19.03 18.15 -5.75
CA SER A 338 -18.32 17.23 -6.66
C SER A 338 -16.92 17.75 -7.02
N PHE A 339 -16.79 19.04 -7.31
CA PHE A 339 -15.51 19.67 -7.62
C PHE A 339 -14.53 19.61 -6.44
N ILE A 340 -14.99 19.93 -5.22
CA ILE A 340 -14.18 19.84 -4.00
C ILE A 340 -13.75 18.39 -3.74
N ALA A 341 -14.68 17.44 -3.87
CA ALA A 341 -14.40 16.02 -3.64
C ALA A 341 -13.36 15.46 -4.63
N LYS A 342 -13.45 15.83 -5.91
CA LYS A 342 -12.47 15.48 -6.95
C LYS A 342 -11.12 16.14 -6.70
N ARG A 343 -11.10 17.47 -6.46
CA ARG A 343 -9.85 18.22 -6.25
C ARG A 343 -9.09 17.78 -5.01
N ARG A 344 -9.79 17.36 -3.96
CA ARG A 344 -9.17 16.82 -2.73
C ARG A 344 -9.00 15.30 -2.74
N ALA A 345 -9.34 14.64 -3.84
CA ALA A 345 -9.19 13.20 -4.05
C ALA A 345 -9.73 12.34 -2.89
N TRP A 346 -10.86 12.73 -2.26
CA TRP A 346 -11.37 12.05 -1.05
C TRP A 346 -11.63 10.56 -1.28
N HIS A 347 -12.14 10.20 -2.47
CA HIS A 347 -12.41 8.82 -2.85
C HIS A 347 -11.14 7.97 -2.90
N ARG A 348 -10.10 8.45 -3.61
CA ARG A 348 -8.79 7.77 -3.67
C ARG A 348 -8.20 7.60 -2.28
N LYS A 349 -8.14 8.69 -1.49
CA LYS A 349 -7.58 8.66 -0.14
C LYS A 349 -8.27 7.65 0.76
N TYR A 350 -9.61 7.61 0.73
CA TYR A 350 -10.38 6.63 1.46
C TYR A 350 -9.98 5.18 1.09
N LEU A 351 -9.95 4.86 -0.20
CA LEU A 351 -9.64 3.51 -0.67
C LEU A 351 -8.20 3.11 -0.32
N ASP A 352 -7.24 3.99 -0.55
CA ASP A 352 -5.82 3.67 -0.37
C ASP A 352 -5.44 3.56 1.11
N TYR A 353 -5.96 4.47 1.96
CA TYR A 353 -5.68 4.42 3.39
C TYR A 353 -6.34 3.22 4.05
N ARG A 354 -7.53 2.82 3.57
CA ARG A 354 -8.15 1.57 4.02
C ARG A 354 -7.31 0.36 3.61
N ALA A 355 -6.86 0.30 2.36
CA ALA A 355 -6.01 -0.79 1.88
C ALA A 355 -4.69 -0.86 2.70
N LEU A 356 -4.10 0.29 3.03
CA LEU A 356 -2.92 0.35 3.89
C LEU A 356 -3.21 -0.11 5.33
N ALA A 357 -4.32 0.32 5.92
CA ALA A 357 -4.70 -0.05 7.28
C ALA A 357 -4.89 -1.57 7.40
N GLU A 358 -5.68 -2.17 6.51
CA GLU A 358 -5.88 -3.62 6.49
C GLU A 358 -4.58 -4.39 6.19
N GLY A 359 -3.78 -3.87 5.26
CA GLY A 359 -2.47 -4.45 4.93
C GLY A 359 -1.54 -4.50 6.13
N LEU A 360 -1.40 -3.37 6.85
CA LEU A 360 -0.60 -3.29 8.06
C LEU A 360 -1.17 -4.19 9.16
N ARG A 361 -2.50 -4.25 9.33
CA ARG A 361 -3.16 -5.08 10.34
C ARG A 361 -2.82 -6.57 10.17
N VAL A 362 -3.02 -7.13 8.97
CA VAL A 362 -2.66 -8.53 8.66
C VAL A 362 -1.18 -8.76 8.87
N GLN A 363 -0.33 -7.82 8.43
CA GLN A 363 1.11 -7.90 8.61
C GLN A 363 1.52 -7.92 10.09
N CYS A 364 0.83 -7.20 10.97
CA CYS A 364 1.09 -7.22 12.42
C CYS A 364 0.74 -8.59 13.04
N TYR A 365 -0.42 -9.15 12.71
CA TYR A 365 -0.83 -10.46 13.21
C TYR A 365 0.09 -11.59 12.74
N TRP A 366 0.52 -11.55 11.47
CA TRP A 366 1.52 -12.50 10.98
C TRP A 366 2.85 -12.40 11.73
N ARG A 367 3.34 -11.19 12.01
CA ARG A 367 4.57 -11.01 12.80
C ARG A 367 4.43 -11.59 14.19
N ARG A 368 3.32 -11.33 14.88
CA ARG A 368 3.04 -11.90 16.21
C ARG A 368 2.89 -13.42 16.18
N ALA A 369 2.41 -14.00 15.07
CA ALA A 369 2.40 -15.45 14.86
C ALA A 369 3.78 -16.02 14.42
N GLY A 370 4.84 -15.21 14.40
CA GLY A 370 6.17 -15.62 13.94
C GLY A 370 6.22 -15.96 12.44
N ILE A 371 5.27 -15.48 11.65
CA ILE A 371 5.22 -15.63 10.19
C ILE A 371 6.00 -14.45 9.59
N SER A 372 7.23 -14.69 9.17
CA SER A 372 8.08 -13.66 8.58
C SER A 372 7.96 -13.66 7.05
N LEU A 373 7.39 -12.57 6.53
CA LEU A 373 7.22 -12.29 5.11
C LEU A 373 8.56 -12.04 4.37
N THR A 374 9.64 -11.83 5.12
CA THR A 374 10.96 -11.46 4.56
C THR A 374 11.82 -12.68 4.25
N THR A 375 11.64 -13.77 5.01
CA THR A 375 12.34 -15.05 4.80
C THR A 375 11.79 -15.84 3.62
N ASP A 376 10.48 -15.77 3.34
CA ASP A 376 9.90 -16.49 2.21
C ASP A 376 9.99 -15.67 0.91
N PRO A 377 10.73 -16.14 -0.12
CA PRO A 377 10.87 -15.45 -1.41
C PRO A 377 9.55 -15.34 -2.19
N GLU A 378 8.52 -16.09 -1.80
CA GLU A 378 7.18 -16.09 -2.38
C GLU A 378 6.37 -14.85 -1.97
N PHE A 379 6.44 -14.39 -0.70
CA PHE A 379 5.56 -13.32 -0.24
C PHE A 379 5.98 -11.91 -0.69
N ALA A 380 7.29 -11.67 -0.83
CA ALA A 380 7.76 -10.33 -1.20
C ALA A 380 7.41 -9.94 -2.65
N HIS A 381 7.04 -10.89 -3.51
CA HIS A 381 6.90 -10.64 -4.95
C HIS A 381 5.78 -11.38 -5.67
N ASP A 382 5.18 -12.44 -5.13
CA ASP A 382 4.27 -13.27 -5.92
C ASP A 382 2.81 -13.17 -5.44
N SER A 383 1.95 -12.73 -6.36
CA SER A 383 0.64 -13.31 -6.65
C SER A 383 -0.65 -12.57 -6.24
N LEU A 384 -0.68 -11.68 -5.24
CA LEU A 384 -1.98 -11.17 -4.76
C LEU A 384 -2.35 -9.74 -5.18
N MET A 385 -1.38 -8.89 -5.56
CA MET A 385 -1.65 -7.46 -5.83
C MET A 385 -1.06 -6.91 -7.13
N GLN A 386 -0.38 -7.73 -7.91
CA GLN A 386 0.32 -7.28 -9.13
C GLN A 386 -0.63 -6.92 -10.27
N LYS A 387 -1.86 -7.43 -10.27
CA LYS A 387 -2.58 -7.52 -11.53
C LYS A 387 -3.04 -6.20 -12.13
N GLN A 388 -3.31 -5.11 -11.39
CA GLN A 388 -4.14 -4.06 -12.02
C GLN A 388 -3.87 -2.58 -11.66
N ASP A 389 -2.96 -2.22 -10.74
CA ASP A 389 -2.67 -0.79 -10.53
C ASP A 389 -1.29 -0.45 -9.91
N ILE A 390 -0.46 0.27 -10.67
CA ILE A 390 0.80 0.86 -10.19
C ILE A 390 0.54 1.86 -9.05
N GLU A 391 -0.63 2.51 -9.04
CA GLU A 391 -0.98 3.48 -8.02
C GLU A 391 -1.22 2.86 -6.64
N LEU A 392 -1.37 1.54 -6.52
CA LEU A 392 -1.33 0.84 -5.22
C LEU A 392 0.09 0.46 -4.78
N GLY A 393 1.10 0.72 -5.61
CA GLY A 393 2.51 0.44 -5.32
C GLY A 393 3.01 1.18 -4.08
N TRP A 394 2.43 2.34 -3.75
CA TRP A 394 2.84 3.11 -2.58
C TRP A 394 2.43 2.42 -1.27
N VAL A 395 1.24 1.82 -1.23
CA VAL A 395 0.76 1.04 -0.07
C VAL A 395 1.72 -0.12 0.21
N ARG A 396 2.12 -0.84 -0.83
CA ARG A 396 3.10 -1.94 -0.75
C ARG A 396 4.47 -1.45 -0.25
N ASN A 397 4.93 -0.31 -0.75
CA ASN A 397 6.17 0.32 -0.29
C ASN A 397 6.10 0.65 1.23
N VAL A 398 5.00 1.21 1.71
CA VAL A 398 4.84 1.48 3.16
C VAL A 398 4.88 0.19 3.96
N MET A 399 4.11 -0.84 3.57
CA MET A 399 4.10 -2.15 4.25
C MET A 399 5.50 -2.80 4.28
N ARG A 400 6.28 -2.68 3.19
CA ARG A 400 7.67 -3.16 3.09
C ARG A 400 8.58 -2.42 4.08
N SER A 401 8.46 -1.10 4.16
CA SER A 401 9.25 -0.27 5.08
C SER A 401 8.90 -0.52 6.56
N ALA A 402 7.62 -0.78 6.86
CA ALA A 402 7.16 -1.15 8.19
C ALA A 402 7.73 -2.52 8.62
N GLY A 403 8.01 -3.41 7.66
CA GLY A 403 8.63 -4.71 7.88
C GLY A 403 10.11 -4.65 8.22
N LEU A 404 10.85 -3.75 7.55
CA LEU A 404 12.29 -3.54 7.75
C LEU A 404 12.67 -3.28 9.21
N SER A 405 11.91 -2.42 9.90
CA SER A 405 12.19 -2.07 11.31
C SER A 405 12.03 -3.26 12.26
N ALA A 406 11.21 -4.25 11.90
CA ALA A 406 10.93 -5.44 12.71
C ALA A 406 11.92 -6.60 12.45
N CYS A 407 12.64 -6.60 11.32
CA CYS A 407 13.64 -7.64 11.01
C CYS A 407 14.82 -7.68 11.99
N ALA A 408 15.01 -6.66 12.82
CA ALA A 408 16.02 -6.65 13.88
C ALA A 408 15.70 -7.62 15.04
N HIS A 409 14.46 -8.11 15.15
CA HIS A 409 14.01 -8.99 16.24
C HIS A 409 13.23 -10.20 15.69
N VAL A 410 13.94 -11.16 15.08
CA VAL A 410 13.33 -12.47 14.75
C VAL A 410 13.17 -13.26 16.05
N SER A 411 12.00 -13.15 16.67
CA SER A 411 11.65 -13.97 17.82
C SER A 411 11.28 -15.38 17.36
N SER A 412 11.74 -16.39 18.08
CA SER A 412 11.33 -17.78 17.85
C SER A 412 9.81 -17.92 17.98
N PRO A 413 9.17 -18.82 17.22
CA PRO A 413 7.72 -19.00 17.26
C PRO A 413 7.30 -19.46 18.66
N ASP A 414 6.59 -18.60 19.39
CA ASP A 414 6.00 -18.92 20.69
C ASP A 414 4.55 -19.36 20.51
N ALA A 415 4.23 -20.55 21.04
CA ALA A 415 2.90 -21.13 21.02
C ALA A 415 1.86 -20.21 21.67
N GLN A 416 2.25 -19.47 22.71
CA GLN A 416 1.38 -18.54 23.41
C GLN A 416 1.03 -17.33 22.53
N GLN A 417 1.99 -16.83 21.75
CA GLN A 417 1.72 -15.73 20.82
C GLN A 417 0.81 -16.15 19.66
N VAL A 418 0.99 -17.36 19.11
CA VAL A 418 0.11 -17.89 18.06
C VAL A 418 -1.32 -18.03 18.58
N ARG A 419 -1.53 -18.59 19.78
CA ARG A 419 -2.87 -18.67 20.40
C ARG A 419 -3.48 -17.30 20.64
N GLY A 420 -2.71 -16.35 21.17
CA GLY A 420 -3.18 -14.97 21.32
C GLY A 420 -3.55 -14.31 20.00
N VAL A 421 -2.87 -14.62 18.89
CA VAL A 421 -3.28 -14.16 17.55
C VAL A 421 -4.58 -14.82 17.11
N ILE A 422 -4.77 -16.11 17.37
CA ILE A 422 -6.03 -16.81 17.03
C ILE A 422 -7.20 -16.16 17.79
N GLU A 423 -7.04 -15.86 19.07
CA GLU A 423 -8.07 -15.22 19.89
C GLU A 423 -8.30 -13.75 19.50
N ASP A 424 -7.23 -12.96 19.30
CA ASP A 424 -7.36 -11.52 19.04
C ASP A 424 -7.70 -11.18 17.58
N TRP A 425 -7.23 -11.99 16.62
CA TRP A 425 -7.43 -11.74 15.18
C TRP A 425 -8.67 -12.46 14.66
N VAL A 426 -8.69 -13.79 14.77
CA VAL A 426 -9.79 -14.61 14.25
C VAL A 426 -10.98 -14.48 15.19
N GLY A 427 -10.72 -14.66 16.48
CA GLY A 427 -11.72 -14.63 17.54
C GLY A 427 -12.74 -15.74 17.44
N ASP A 428 -13.91 -15.45 18.01
CA ASP A 428 -15.06 -16.36 18.13
C ASP A 428 -16.30 -15.68 17.52
N GLU A 429 -17.49 -16.27 17.71
CA GLU A 429 -18.73 -15.71 17.15
C GLU A 429 -19.12 -14.33 17.73
N GLU A 430 -18.59 -13.98 18.91
CA GLU A 430 -18.88 -12.72 19.61
C GLU A 430 -17.72 -11.71 19.61
N HIS A 431 -16.47 -12.19 19.52
CA HIS A 431 -15.25 -11.38 19.66
C HIS A 431 -14.32 -11.58 18.45
N GLY A 432 -13.46 -10.60 18.13
CA GLY A 432 -12.54 -10.65 16.99
C GLY A 432 -13.19 -10.35 15.62
N GLU A 433 -12.45 -10.60 14.53
CA GLU A 433 -12.91 -10.30 13.16
C GLU A 433 -14.17 -11.10 12.79
N LEU A 434 -14.28 -12.34 13.25
CA LEU A 434 -15.43 -13.20 12.95
C LEU A 434 -16.74 -12.61 13.51
N GLY A 435 -16.75 -12.22 14.79
CA GLY A 435 -17.87 -11.53 15.41
C GLY A 435 -18.16 -10.18 14.76
N TYR A 436 -17.11 -9.40 14.44
CA TYR A 436 -17.25 -8.12 13.74
C TYR A 436 -17.96 -8.27 12.38
N TYR A 437 -17.49 -9.19 11.53
CA TYR A 437 -18.07 -9.41 10.21
C TYR A 437 -19.51 -9.93 10.28
N ARG A 438 -19.82 -10.82 11.23
CA ARG A 438 -21.21 -11.30 11.44
C ARG A 438 -22.13 -10.16 11.85
N HIS A 439 -21.79 -9.42 12.91
CA HIS A 439 -22.62 -8.32 13.41
C HIS A 439 -22.81 -7.21 12.37
N ARG A 440 -21.74 -6.85 11.65
CA ARG A 440 -21.80 -5.83 10.58
C ARG A 440 -22.65 -6.28 9.40
N THR A 441 -22.59 -7.57 9.04
CA THR A 441 -23.43 -8.13 7.97
C THR A 441 -24.89 -8.02 8.34
N GLU A 442 -25.28 -8.50 9.52
CA GLU A 442 -26.67 -8.45 10.01
C GLU A 442 -27.19 -7.02 10.12
N GLN A 443 -26.39 -6.10 10.68
CA GLN A 443 -26.78 -4.69 10.82
C GLN A 443 -27.01 -4.04 9.45
N ARG A 444 -26.15 -4.32 8.47
CA ARG A 444 -26.24 -3.76 7.12
C ARG A 444 -27.38 -4.38 6.31
N GLU A 445 -27.63 -5.67 6.46
CA GLU A 445 -28.79 -6.34 5.83
C GLU A 445 -30.10 -5.73 6.30
N ARG A 446 -30.28 -5.54 7.61
CA ARG A 446 -31.48 -4.87 8.16
C ARG A 446 -31.66 -3.47 7.57
N THR A 447 -30.58 -2.69 7.52
CA THR A 447 -30.61 -1.33 6.97
C THR A 447 -30.91 -1.34 5.46
N HIS A 448 -30.35 -2.30 4.71
CA HIS A 448 -30.60 -2.45 3.29
C HIS A 448 -32.05 -2.85 3.01
N HIS A 449 -32.60 -3.81 3.75
CA HIS A 449 -34.00 -4.20 3.63
C HIS A 449 -34.97 -3.06 3.97
N ILE A 450 -34.69 -2.28 5.02
CA ILE A 450 -35.48 -1.08 5.33
C ILE A 450 -35.41 -0.08 4.17
N ASN A 451 -34.23 0.13 3.58
CA ASN A 451 -34.06 1.03 2.44
C ASN A 451 -34.82 0.55 1.19
N GLU A 452 -34.76 -0.74 0.86
CA GLU A 452 -35.50 -1.34 -0.26
C GLU A 452 -37.01 -1.27 -0.01
N MET A 453 -37.47 -1.57 1.20
CA MET A 453 -38.88 -1.50 1.58
C MET A 453 -39.42 -0.07 1.42
N ILE A 454 -38.69 0.94 1.88
CA ILE A 454 -39.12 2.33 1.70
C ILE A 454 -39.17 2.72 0.21
N GLY A 455 -38.20 2.26 -0.59
CA GLY A 455 -38.21 2.47 -2.04
C GLY A 455 -39.45 1.84 -2.70
N ALA A 456 -39.77 0.60 -2.35
CA ALA A 456 -40.95 -0.11 -2.83
C ALA A 456 -42.26 0.56 -2.39
N ILE A 457 -42.36 1.02 -1.14
CA ILE A 457 -43.52 1.76 -0.63
C ILE A 457 -43.71 3.07 -1.40
N CYS A 458 -42.63 3.82 -1.67
CA CYS A 458 -42.73 5.06 -2.45
C CYS A 458 -43.21 4.79 -3.88
N LEU A 459 -42.68 3.75 -4.54
CA LEU A 459 -43.11 3.35 -5.88
C LEU A 459 -44.58 2.91 -5.90
N LEU A 460 -45.00 2.10 -4.92
CA LEU A 460 -46.38 1.64 -4.79
C LEU A 460 -47.33 2.80 -4.52
N ALA A 461 -46.94 3.76 -3.66
CA ALA A 461 -47.71 4.97 -3.42
C ALA A 461 -47.88 5.80 -4.70
N ALA A 462 -46.81 5.97 -5.49
CA ALA A 462 -46.90 6.66 -6.78
C ALA A 462 -47.85 5.94 -7.75
N ILE A 463 -47.78 4.61 -7.85
CA ILE A 463 -48.70 3.81 -8.69
C ILE A 463 -50.15 3.94 -8.23
N LEU A 464 -50.42 3.83 -6.91
CA LEU A 464 -51.76 3.98 -6.37
C LEU A 464 -52.34 5.36 -6.64
N ILE A 465 -51.52 6.41 -6.51
CA ILE A 465 -51.90 7.77 -6.83
C ILE A 465 -52.25 7.90 -8.33
N SER A 466 -51.43 7.33 -9.23
CA SER A 466 -51.71 7.30 -10.67
C SER A 466 -53.05 6.62 -10.99
N VAL A 467 -53.31 5.47 -10.37
CA VAL A 467 -54.56 4.72 -10.58
C VAL A 467 -55.75 5.52 -10.05
N PHE A 468 -55.63 6.12 -8.85
CA PHE A 468 -56.66 6.99 -8.29
C PHE A 468 -56.95 8.18 -9.22
N MET A 469 -55.92 8.84 -9.71
CA MET A 469 -56.07 9.95 -10.67
C MET A 469 -56.78 9.50 -11.96
N ALA A 470 -56.46 8.33 -12.49
CA ALA A 470 -57.06 7.79 -13.70
C ALA A 470 -58.55 7.44 -13.52
N VAL A 471 -58.93 6.86 -12.37
CA VAL A 471 -60.32 6.51 -12.06
C VAL A 471 -61.18 7.74 -11.82
N PHE A 472 -60.65 8.75 -11.11
CA PHE A 472 -61.38 9.96 -10.72
C PHE A 472 -61.13 11.15 -11.64
N LEU A 473 -60.60 10.92 -12.85
CA LEU A 473 -60.13 11.97 -13.77
C LEU A 473 -61.20 13.03 -14.11
N ARG A 474 -62.47 12.63 -14.17
CA ARG A 474 -63.61 13.53 -14.49
C ARG A 474 -64.20 14.23 -13.26
N GLN A 475 -63.88 13.78 -12.05
CA GLN A 475 -64.45 14.28 -10.79
C GLN A 475 -63.51 15.25 -10.05
N LEU A 476 -62.21 15.18 -10.34
CA LEU A 476 -61.20 16.04 -9.71
C LEU A 476 -61.15 17.43 -10.37
N SER A 477 -61.01 18.46 -9.53
CA SER A 477 -60.73 19.84 -9.97
C SER A 477 -59.34 19.92 -10.63
N TYR A 478 -59.10 21.00 -11.37
CA TYR A 478 -57.80 21.23 -12.02
C TYR A 478 -56.66 21.33 -10.99
N ASP A 479 -56.87 22.08 -9.90
CA ASP A 479 -55.88 22.24 -8.83
C ASP A 479 -55.56 20.90 -8.13
N ALA A 480 -56.59 20.09 -7.84
CA ALA A 480 -56.40 18.78 -7.21
C ALA A 480 -55.61 17.81 -8.11
N LYS A 481 -55.72 17.92 -9.44
CA LYS A 481 -54.93 17.13 -10.37
C LYS A 481 -53.46 17.53 -10.32
N ASN A 482 -53.17 18.83 -10.32
CA ASN A 482 -51.80 19.34 -10.26
C ASN A 482 -51.11 18.95 -8.94
N ASP A 483 -51.81 19.08 -7.81
CA ASP A 483 -51.29 18.65 -6.50
C ASP A 483 -50.95 17.15 -6.49
N LEU A 484 -51.84 16.32 -7.06
CA LEU A 484 -51.67 14.88 -7.10
C LEU A 484 -50.51 14.45 -8.02
N ILE A 485 -50.32 15.15 -9.15
CA ILE A 485 -49.16 14.97 -10.04
C ILE A 485 -47.86 15.29 -9.30
N VAL A 486 -47.81 16.40 -8.55
CA VAL A 486 -46.64 16.77 -7.75
C VAL A 486 -46.34 15.70 -6.71
N ILE A 487 -47.33 15.26 -5.92
CA ILE A 487 -47.13 14.22 -4.89
C ILE A 487 -46.63 12.92 -5.51
N MET A 488 -47.24 12.47 -6.61
CA MET A 488 -46.81 11.29 -7.37
C MET A 488 -45.36 11.42 -7.85
N ALA A 489 -44.99 12.58 -8.38
CA ALA A 489 -43.64 12.84 -8.85
C ALA A 489 -42.62 12.87 -7.70
N VAL A 490 -42.97 13.46 -6.54
CA VAL A 490 -42.11 13.46 -5.35
C VAL A 490 -41.80 12.03 -4.91
N PHE A 491 -42.80 11.16 -4.78
CA PHE A 491 -42.57 9.75 -4.43
C PHE A 491 -41.71 9.02 -5.45
N SER A 492 -41.93 9.28 -6.75
CA SER A 492 -41.16 8.67 -7.84
C SER A 492 -39.69 9.12 -7.82
N ILE A 493 -39.44 10.41 -7.59
CA ILE A 493 -38.09 10.98 -7.48
C ILE A 493 -37.37 10.41 -6.25
N ILE A 494 -38.04 10.33 -5.09
CA ILE A 494 -37.46 9.76 -3.87
C ILE A 494 -37.05 8.30 -4.09
N ALA A 495 -37.92 7.49 -4.72
CA ALA A 495 -37.62 6.10 -5.05
C ALA A 495 -36.40 5.99 -5.98
N ALA A 496 -36.38 6.75 -7.08
CA ALA A 496 -35.32 6.73 -8.07
C ALA A 496 -33.96 7.20 -7.49
N VAL A 497 -33.94 8.30 -6.75
CA VAL A 497 -32.72 8.84 -6.14
C VAL A 497 -32.17 7.89 -5.09
N ARG A 498 -33.04 7.24 -4.29
CA ARG A 498 -32.60 6.28 -3.26
C ARG A 498 -32.00 5.03 -3.89
N GLU A 499 -32.59 4.50 -4.96
CA GLU A 499 -32.02 3.37 -5.70
C GLU A 499 -30.67 3.75 -6.31
N ALA A 500 -30.57 4.93 -6.93
CA ALA A 500 -29.33 5.44 -7.49
C ALA A 500 -28.24 5.67 -6.41
N TYR A 501 -28.62 6.14 -5.23
CA TYR A 501 -27.73 6.28 -4.07
C TYR A 501 -27.24 4.92 -3.55
N SER A 502 -28.15 3.94 -3.42
CA SER A 502 -27.84 2.56 -3.00
C SER A 502 -26.85 1.88 -3.96
N PHE A 503 -27.11 2.01 -5.27
CA PHE A 503 -26.24 1.51 -6.33
C PHE A 503 -24.83 2.13 -6.26
N ARG A 504 -24.76 3.45 -6.06
CA ARG A 504 -23.48 4.18 -5.99
C ARG A 504 -22.71 3.95 -4.70
N LYS A 505 -23.41 3.71 -3.59
CA LYS A 505 -22.80 3.29 -2.33
C LYS A 505 -22.30 1.83 -2.38
N ALA A 506 -22.71 1.06 -3.39
CA ALA A 506 -22.38 -0.36 -3.55
C ALA A 506 -22.83 -1.22 -2.35
N ASP A 507 -24.00 -0.94 -1.78
CA ASP A 507 -24.48 -1.60 -0.56
C ASP A 507 -24.62 -3.12 -0.74
N ARG A 508 -25.05 -3.59 -1.91
CA ARG A 508 -25.19 -5.03 -2.22
C ARG A 508 -23.83 -5.73 -2.29
N GLU A 509 -22.85 -5.12 -2.95
CA GLU A 509 -21.49 -5.65 -3.02
C GLU A 509 -20.83 -5.68 -1.64
N LEU A 510 -20.99 -4.63 -0.83
CA LEU A 510 -20.45 -4.59 0.53
C LEU A 510 -21.00 -5.72 1.39
N ILE A 511 -22.31 -6.00 1.33
CA ILE A 511 -22.91 -7.13 2.05
C ILE A 511 -22.33 -8.47 1.56
N ARG A 512 -22.18 -8.64 0.23
CA ARG A 512 -21.60 -9.86 -0.34
C ARG A 512 -20.16 -10.09 0.13
N GLN A 513 -19.37 -9.02 0.21
CA GLN A 513 -17.99 -9.05 0.68
C GLN A 513 -17.90 -9.40 2.17
N TYR A 514 -18.71 -8.76 3.01
CA TYR A 514 -18.74 -9.11 4.44
C TYR A 514 -19.18 -10.57 4.68
N ARG A 515 -20.15 -11.08 3.91
CA ARG A 515 -20.53 -12.51 3.96
C ARG A 515 -19.40 -13.43 3.50
N PHE A 516 -18.65 -13.04 2.46
CA PHE A 516 -17.51 -13.81 1.99
C PHE A 516 -16.43 -13.87 3.06
N MET A 517 -16.02 -12.72 3.62
CA MET A 517 -15.02 -12.66 4.69
C MET A 517 -15.47 -13.39 5.94
N GLY A 518 -16.74 -13.26 6.35
CA GLY A 518 -17.28 -14.02 7.48
C GLY A 518 -17.20 -15.55 7.28
N ARG A 519 -17.38 -16.05 6.05
CA ARG A 519 -17.17 -17.48 5.75
C ARG A 519 -15.71 -17.87 5.79
N VAL A 520 -14.81 -17.08 5.19
CA VAL A 520 -13.36 -17.34 5.18
C VAL A 520 -12.80 -17.41 6.60
N PHE A 521 -13.15 -16.44 7.46
CA PHE A 521 -12.74 -16.45 8.86
C PHE A 521 -13.38 -17.61 9.64
N GLY A 522 -14.65 -17.94 9.37
CA GLY A 522 -15.32 -19.06 10.03
C GLY A 522 -14.72 -20.43 9.66
N ASP A 523 -14.34 -20.62 8.40
CA ASP A 523 -13.69 -21.85 7.92
C ASP A 523 -12.25 -21.95 8.44
N ALA A 524 -11.53 -20.82 8.50
CA ALA A 524 -10.21 -20.77 9.14
C ALA A 524 -10.29 -21.10 10.64
N ARG A 525 -11.30 -20.59 11.36
CA ARG A 525 -11.48 -20.92 12.79
C ARG A 525 -11.72 -22.41 13.00
N LYS A 526 -12.64 -23.02 12.22
CA LYS A 526 -12.89 -24.46 12.26
C LYS A 526 -11.66 -25.30 11.94
N ALA A 527 -10.79 -24.82 11.04
CA ALA A 527 -9.54 -25.50 10.74
C ALA A 527 -8.53 -25.38 11.89
N LEU A 528 -8.43 -24.21 12.53
CA LEU A 528 -7.58 -23.98 13.70
C LEU A 528 -8.02 -24.81 14.91
N ASP A 529 -9.33 -24.95 15.14
CA ASP A 529 -9.88 -25.77 16.24
C ASP A 529 -9.62 -27.28 16.08
N ARG A 530 -9.27 -27.73 14.86
CA ARG A 530 -9.01 -29.16 14.57
C ARG A 530 -7.55 -29.56 14.77
N THR A 531 -6.65 -28.59 14.95
CA THR A 531 -5.22 -28.83 14.91
C THR A 531 -4.50 -28.09 16.03
N ASP A 532 -3.73 -28.84 16.83
CA ASP A 532 -2.84 -28.29 17.88
C ASP A 532 -1.38 -28.13 17.41
N ASN A 533 -1.07 -28.53 16.16
CA ASN A 533 0.26 -28.39 15.58
C ASN A 533 0.55 -26.94 15.20
N LEU A 534 1.61 -26.36 15.77
CA LEU A 534 2.02 -24.97 15.56
C LEU A 534 2.36 -24.63 14.11
N GLU A 535 2.99 -25.54 13.36
CA GLU A 535 3.34 -25.27 11.96
C GLU A 535 2.09 -25.20 11.07
N GLU A 536 1.14 -26.08 11.33
CA GLU A 536 -0.12 -26.13 10.58
C GLU A 536 -1.02 -24.95 10.94
N GLN A 537 -1.10 -24.57 12.22
CA GLN A 537 -1.78 -23.34 12.65
C GLN A 537 -1.19 -22.09 11.95
N ARG A 538 0.14 -21.99 11.86
CA ARG A 538 0.81 -20.90 11.14
C ARG A 538 0.52 -20.94 9.64
N GLY A 539 0.44 -22.14 9.04
CA GLY A 539 0.02 -22.33 7.65
C GLY A 539 -1.41 -21.84 7.39
N ILE A 540 -2.35 -22.13 8.28
CA ILE A 540 -3.74 -21.67 8.19
C ILE A 540 -3.82 -20.14 8.34
N LEU A 541 -3.12 -19.57 9.34
CA LEU A 541 -3.07 -18.11 9.54
C LEU A 541 -2.42 -17.39 8.36
N ARG A 542 -1.42 -18.00 7.72
CA ARG A 542 -0.84 -17.50 6.46
C ARG A 542 -1.87 -17.48 5.35
N ALA A 543 -2.54 -18.60 5.08
CA ALA A 543 -3.56 -18.69 4.03
C ALA A 543 -4.73 -17.72 4.27
N LEU A 544 -5.15 -17.54 5.53
CA LEU A 544 -6.20 -16.60 5.92
C LEU A 544 -5.81 -15.16 5.59
N GLY A 545 -4.59 -14.73 5.96
CA GLY A 545 -4.12 -13.38 5.66
C GLY A 545 -3.93 -13.14 4.15
N GLU A 546 -3.50 -14.17 3.40
CA GLU A 546 -3.39 -14.10 1.94
C GLU A 546 -4.77 -13.88 1.31
N ALA A 547 -5.79 -14.62 1.75
CA ALA A 547 -7.17 -14.45 1.30
C ALA A 547 -7.76 -13.07 1.67
N ALA A 548 -7.50 -12.59 2.89
CA ALA A 548 -7.96 -11.26 3.33
C ALA A 548 -7.34 -10.13 2.50
N LEU A 549 -6.03 -10.20 2.24
CA LEU A 549 -5.33 -9.23 1.39
C LEU A 549 -5.83 -9.27 -0.06
N ALA A 550 -6.12 -10.46 -0.60
CA ALA A 550 -6.72 -10.63 -1.93
C ALA A 550 -8.01 -9.83 -2.06
N GLU A 551 -8.93 -10.08 -1.12
CA GLU A 551 -10.27 -9.50 -1.12
C GLU A 551 -10.19 -7.98 -1.03
N HIS A 552 -9.31 -7.46 -0.17
CA HIS A 552 -9.17 -6.01 0.00
C HIS A 552 -8.63 -5.30 -1.25
N VAL A 553 -7.78 -5.94 -2.04
CA VAL A 553 -7.36 -5.37 -3.32
C VAL A 553 -8.42 -5.46 -4.38
N GLU A 554 -9.10 -6.59 -4.51
CA GLU A 554 -10.25 -6.70 -5.43
C GLU A 554 -11.31 -5.65 -5.08
N TRP A 555 -11.56 -5.45 -3.79
CA TRP A 555 -12.44 -4.40 -3.27
C TRP A 555 -11.96 -3.01 -3.70
N ALA A 556 -10.69 -2.67 -3.48
CA ALA A 556 -10.15 -1.36 -3.79
C ALA A 556 -10.20 -1.06 -5.30
N VAL A 557 -9.83 -2.03 -6.14
CA VAL A 557 -9.86 -1.90 -7.61
C VAL A 557 -11.29 -1.69 -8.10
N MET A 558 -12.24 -2.53 -7.65
CA MET A 558 -13.65 -2.40 -8.03
C MET A 558 -14.24 -1.03 -7.64
N HIS A 559 -13.86 -0.49 -6.48
CA HIS A 559 -14.38 0.82 -6.04
C HIS A 559 -13.69 2.00 -6.74
N ARG A 560 -12.47 1.83 -7.27
CA ARG A 560 -11.80 2.85 -8.10
C ARG A 560 -12.53 3.07 -9.42
N GLU A 561 -13.13 2.02 -10.00
CA GLU A 561 -13.94 2.12 -11.23
C GLU A 561 -15.27 2.89 -11.05
N ARG A 562 -15.67 3.18 -9.80
CA ARG A 562 -16.88 3.94 -9.47
C ARG A 562 -16.56 5.30 -8.82
N PRO A 563 -15.87 6.24 -9.50
CA PRO A 563 -15.56 7.54 -8.92
C PRO A 563 -16.83 8.36 -8.63
N LEU A 564 -16.67 9.38 -7.77
CA LEU A 564 -17.66 10.43 -7.48
C LEU A 564 -17.90 11.32 -8.72
N GLU A 565 -18.41 10.75 -9.79
CA GLU A 565 -18.79 11.48 -11.00
C GLU A 565 -20.29 11.76 -10.98
N ALA A 566 -20.61 13.04 -10.78
CA ALA A 566 -21.86 13.61 -11.28
C ALA A 566 -21.72 13.70 -12.81
N GLY A 567 -22.28 12.74 -13.55
CA GLY A 567 -22.40 12.83 -15.00
C GLY A 567 -21.73 11.71 -15.82
N ARG A 568 -22.29 10.51 -15.72
CA ARG A 568 -22.68 9.74 -16.91
C ARG A 568 -24.10 9.27 -16.63
N MET A 569 -25.03 10.21 -16.71
CA MET A 569 -26.43 9.95 -17.03
C MET A 569 -26.60 10.32 -18.48
#